data_AF-A0A351L9E0-F1
#
_entry.id   AF-A0A351L9E0-F1
#
_cell.length_a   1.000
_cell.length_b   1.000
_cell.length_c   1.000
_cell.angle_alpha   90.00
_cell.angle_beta   90.00
_cell.angle_gamma   90.00
#
_symmetry.space_group_name_H-M   'P 1'
#
loop_
_entity.id
_entity.type
_entity.pdbx_description
1 polymer ?
#
loop_
_entity_poly.entity_id
_entity_poly.type
_entity_poly.pdbx_seq_one_letter_code
_entity_poly.pdbx_strand_id
1 'polypeptide(L)'
;MIDHSNQGTVVSVRGSIIDAYFPHQLPELYSQLQAGENGNVAIEVVSHLTSHVVRGIALTPTSGLARGTLVADTGHPLQVPVGERLKGRMFNIFGETIDGEANLRGGEWRSIHAAPVSLAQRATSSEILKTGIKAIDVLAPLERGGKAGLLGGAGVGKTVLITEMIHNMVSQHEGVSIFCGIGERCREAEDLYREMQAAGVLHNTVMVFGQMNEPPGARFRIGHAALTMAEYFRDDEKQDVLLLIDNIFRFIQAGAEVSGLMGQLPSRVGYQPTLATELAALEERICNTATGAITSIQAVYVPADDFTDPAAVHTFSHLSASIVLSRKRASEGFYPAVDLLQSGSKMLMPHIVGERHYRIAQQVRQTLANYEELKDIMAMLGLEELSQNDRRIVNRARRLERFLTQPFFSTEQFTGLAGKLVELEDALEGCDRILNDEFSDYPEKALYTIGKIDEAKKL
;
A
#
# COMPACT_ATOMS: atom_id res chain seq x y z
N MET A 1 -1.92 4.94 -35.86
CA MET A 1 -2.35 6.18 -36.55
C MET A 1 -3.49 6.72 -35.74
N ILE A 2 -3.33 7.91 -35.16
CA ILE A 2 -4.38 8.55 -34.36
C ILE A 2 -5.45 9.01 -35.35
N ASP A 3 -6.69 8.55 -35.18
CA ASP A 3 -7.79 8.98 -36.04
C ASP A 3 -8.11 10.43 -35.69
N HIS A 4 -7.59 11.37 -36.47
CA HIS A 4 -7.69 12.82 -36.25
C HIS A 4 -9.08 13.39 -36.54
N SER A 5 -10.14 12.57 -36.47
CA SER A 5 -11.47 12.91 -36.96
C SER A 5 -12.21 13.90 -36.06
N ASN A 6 -11.96 13.88 -34.74
CA ASN A 6 -12.55 14.83 -33.79
C ASN A 6 -11.49 15.79 -33.22
N GLN A 7 -11.47 17.02 -33.75
CA GLN A 7 -10.54 18.08 -33.33
C GLN A 7 -11.27 19.23 -32.67
N GLY A 8 -10.62 19.80 -31.67
CA GLY A 8 -11.02 21.00 -30.96
C GLY A 8 -9.90 22.02 -30.84
N THR A 9 -10.15 23.09 -30.10
CA THR A 9 -9.17 24.13 -29.80
C THR A 9 -9.14 24.47 -28.31
N VAL A 10 -7.96 24.76 -27.78
CA VAL A 10 -7.79 25.19 -26.38
C VAL A 10 -8.44 26.56 -26.18
N VAL A 11 -9.39 26.65 -25.25
CA VAL A 11 -10.08 27.89 -24.86
C VAL A 11 -9.39 28.56 -23.69
N SER A 12 -9.01 27.78 -22.66
CA SER A 12 -8.34 28.29 -21.47
C SER A 12 -7.35 27.28 -20.88
N VAL A 13 -6.28 27.80 -20.29
CA VAL A 13 -5.25 27.00 -19.57
C VAL A 13 -5.08 27.63 -18.19
N ARG A 14 -5.38 26.88 -17.13
CA ARG A 14 -5.32 27.32 -15.72
C ARG A 14 -4.55 26.27 -14.92
N GLY A 15 -3.23 26.41 -14.86
CA GLY A 15 -2.37 25.38 -14.29
C GLY A 15 -2.52 24.07 -15.05
N SER A 16 -3.01 23.03 -14.37
CA SER A 16 -3.30 21.71 -14.96
C SER A 16 -4.73 21.57 -15.51
N ILE A 17 -5.58 22.60 -15.41
CA ILE A 17 -6.94 22.55 -15.94
C ILE A 17 -7.00 23.20 -17.31
N ILE A 18 -7.52 22.46 -18.29
CA ILE A 18 -7.61 22.91 -19.68
C ILE A 18 -9.07 22.83 -20.10
N ASP A 19 -9.62 23.94 -20.58
CA ASP A 19 -10.92 23.96 -21.23
C ASP A 19 -10.70 23.92 -22.75
N ALA A 20 -11.37 23.00 -23.46
CA ALA A 20 -11.23 22.81 -24.90
C ALA A 20 -12.61 22.86 -25.59
N TYR A 21 -12.68 23.55 -26.73
CA TYR A 21 -13.87 23.69 -27.55
C TYR A 21 -13.85 22.70 -28.72
N PHE A 22 -14.90 21.90 -28.86
CA PHE A 22 -15.11 20.96 -29.96
C PHE A 22 -16.35 21.38 -30.78
N PRO A 23 -16.16 21.74 -32.07
CA PRO A 23 -17.24 22.25 -32.92
C PRO A 23 -18.24 21.17 -33.33
N HIS A 24 -17.83 19.90 -33.41
CA HIS A 24 -18.63 18.82 -34.01
C HIS A 24 -19.11 17.84 -32.96
N GLN A 25 -18.19 17.09 -32.34
CA GLN A 25 -18.51 16.05 -31.37
C GLN A 25 -17.83 16.35 -30.05
N LEU A 26 -18.61 16.37 -28.98
CA LEU A 26 -18.07 16.53 -27.64
C LEU A 26 -17.42 15.20 -27.22
N PRO A 27 -16.13 15.19 -26.84
CA PRO A 27 -15.49 14.00 -26.30
C PRO A 27 -16.22 13.47 -25.07
N GLU A 28 -16.22 12.16 -24.87
CA GLU A 28 -16.82 11.55 -23.68
C GLU A 28 -16.03 11.85 -22.41
N LEU A 29 -16.68 11.71 -21.25
CA LEU A 29 -15.98 11.73 -19.97
C LEU A 29 -14.89 10.66 -19.95
N TYR A 30 -13.76 11.00 -19.34
CA TYR A 30 -12.55 10.20 -19.26
C TYR A 30 -11.81 9.98 -20.58
N SER A 31 -12.31 10.47 -21.72
CA SER A 31 -11.56 10.40 -22.98
C SER A 31 -10.21 11.12 -22.85
N GLN A 32 -9.17 10.54 -23.43
CA GLN A 32 -7.87 11.16 -23.53
C GLN A 32 -7.85 12.13 -24.71
N LEU A 33 -7.35 13.33 -24.48
CA LEU A 33 -7.06 14.32 -25.51
C LEU A 33 -5.55 14.54 -25.61
N GLN A 34 -5.09 14.86 -26.80
CA GLN A 34 -3.71 15.21 -27.09
C GLN A 34 -3.62 16.63 -27.65
N ALA A 35 -2.69 17.41 -27.12
CA ALA A 35 -2.45 18.79 -27.54
C ALA A 35 -0.94 19.11 -27.51
N GLY A 36 -0.58 20.30 -27.98
CA GLY A 36 0.80 20.77 -28.02
C GLY A 36 1.62 20.19 -29.17
N GLU A 37 2.91 20.54 -29.21
CA GLU A 37 3.82 20.06 -30.26
C GLU A 37 3.98 18.54 -30.17
N ASN A 38 3.70 17.84 -31.27
CA ASN A 38 3.73 16.38 -31.36
C ASN A 38 2.82 15.64 -30.35
N GLY A 39 1.78 16.31 -29.81
CA GLY A 39 0.86 15.68 -28.86
C GLY A 39 1.44 15.43 -27.47
N ASN A 40 2.45 16.22 -27.07
CA ASN A 40 3.15 16.07 -25.78
C ASN A 40 2.30 16.44 -24.54
N VAL A 41 1.17 17.14 -24.73
CA VAL A 41 0.22 17.46 -23.66
C VAL A 41 -0.93 16.45 -23.67
N ALA A 42 -0.93 15.52 -22.72
CA ALA A 42 -2.02 14.58 -22.50
C ALA A 42 -3.03 15.17 -21.51
N ILE A 43 -4.31 15.10 -21.85
CA ILE A 43 -5.40 15.71 -21.07
C ILE A 43 -6.50 14.67 -20.91
N GLU A 44 -7.01 14.46 -19.70
CA GLU A 44 -8.18 13.61 -19.46
C GLU A 44 -9.44 14.49 -19.32
N VAL A 45 -10.51 14.18 -20.05
CA VAL A 45 -11.79 14.88 -19.91
C VAL A 45 -12.46 14.52 -18.58
N VAL A 46 -12.85 15.52 -17.78
CA VAL A 46 -13.48 15.30 -16.47
C VAL A 46 -14.86 15.92 -16.32
N SER A 47 -15.22 16.89 -17.16
CA SER A 47 -16.58 17.46 -17.14
C SER A 47 -16.93 18.13 -18.46
N HIS A 48 -18.23 18.19 -18.75
CA HIS A 48 -18.78 18.97 -19.87
C HIS A 48 -19.30 20.31 -19.32
N LEU A 49 -18.75 21.42 -19.78
CA LEU A 49 -19.15 22.76 -19.35
C LEU A 49 -20.35 23.27 -20.17
N THR A 50 -20.36 22.95 -21.47
CA THR A 50 -21.44 23.28 -22.41
C THR A 50 -21.58 22.16 -23.44
N SER A 51 -22.46 22.32 -24.42
CA SER A 51 -22.60 21.37 -25.55
C SER A 51 -21.36 21.29 -26.46
N HIS A 52 -20.40 22.21 -26.31
CA HIS A 52 -19.20 22.27 -27.15
C HIS A 52 -17.90 22.44 -26.36
N VAL A 53 -17.96 22.62 -25.03
CA VAL A 53 -16.76 22.87 -24.23
C VAL A 53 -16.62 21.78 -23.18
N VAL A 54 -15.49 21.08 -23.23
CA VAL A 54 -15.06 20.14 -22.20
C VAL A 54 -14.03 20.79 -21.30
N ARG A 55 -13.98 20.35 -20.05
CA ARG A 55 -12.90 20.61 -19.12
C ARG A 55 -12.14 19.33 -18.86
N GLY A 56 -10.83 19.40 -19.01
CA GLY A 56 -9.94 18.30 -18.74
C GLY A 56 -8.83 18.65 -17.75
N ILE A 57 -8.19 17.61 -17.24
CA ILE A 57 -7.02 17.67 -16.37
C ILE A 57 -5.81 17.21 -17.18
N ALA A 58 -4.76 18.03 -17.20
CA ALA A 58 -3.49 17.68 -17.80
C ALA A 58 -2.78 16.60 -16.97
N LEU A 59 -2.36 15.55 -17.66
CA LEU A 59 -1.54 14.45 -17.13
C LEU A 59 -0.04 14.69 -17.39
N THR A 60 0.32 15.63 -18.25
CA THR A 60 1.69 16.11 -18.47
C THR A 60 1.80 17.63 -18.24
N PRO A 61 3.02 18.18 -18.11
CA PRO A 61 3.21 19.62 -17.97
C PRO A 61 2.57 20.42 -19.12
N THR A 62 1.89 21.52 -18.78
CA THR A 62 1.15 22.36 -19.75
C THR A 62 1.97 23.50 -20.34
N SER A 63 3.28 23.53 -20.06
CA SER A 63 4.21 24.54 -20.57
C SER A 63 4.26 24.52 -22.09
N GLY A 64 4.07 25.68 -22.71
CA GLY A 64 4.04 25.82 -24.18
C GLY A 64 2.63 25.69 -24.79
N LEU A 65 1.61 25.34 -24.00
CA LEU A 65 0.23 25.29 -24.49
C LEU A 65 -0.38 26.70 -24.55
N ALA A 66 -0.84 27.11 -25.74
CA ALA A 66 -1.48 28.40 -25.95
C ALA A 66 -2.98 28.26 -26.25
N ARG A 67 -3.76 29.31 -26.00
CA ARG A 67 -5.15 29.39 -26.49
C ARG A 67 -5.16 29.32 -28.02
N GLY A 68 -6.12 28.59 -28.57
CA GLY A 68 -6.21 28.30 -30.00
C GLY A 68 -5.36 27.12 -30.46
N THR A 69 -4.53 26.51 -29.59
CA THR A 69 -3.81 25.28 -29.94
C THR A 69 -4.81 24.18 -30.28
N LEU A 70 -4.51 23.40 -31.32
CA LEU A 70 -5.32 22.25 -31.71
C LEU A 70 -5.26 21.17 -30.63
N VAL A 71 -6.41 20.56 -30.37
CA VAL A 71 -6.57 19.43 -29.45
C VAL A 71 -7.26 18.30 -30.22
N ALA A 72 -6.70 17.10 -30.19
CA ALA A 72 -7.30 15.93 -30.81
C ALA A 72 -7.86 15.00 -29.73
N ASP A 73 -9.08 14.54 -29.91
CA ASP A 73 -9.68 13.47 -29.09
C ASP A 73 -9.18 12.11 -29.59
N THR A 74 -8.70 11.26 -28.69
CA THR A 74 -8.25 9.91 -29.07
C THR A 74 -9.41 8.92 -29.18
N GLY A 75 -10.61 9.30 -28.72
CA GLY A 75 -11.82 8.48 -28.75
C GLY A 75 -11.83 7.32 -27.74
N HIS A 76 -10.86 7.30 -26.82
CA HIS A 76 -10.74 6.29 -25.79
C HIS A 76 -10.15 6.90 -24.52
N PRO A 77 -10.41 6.32 -23.34
CA PRO A 77 -9.77 6.75 -22.11
C PRO A 77 -8.27 6.50 -22.11
N LEU A 78 -7.58 6.97 -21.06
CA LEU A 78 -6.19 6.57 -20.83
C LEU A 78 -6.11 5.04 -20.65
N GLN A 79 -5.17 4.42 -21.36
CA GLN A 79 -4.97 2.97 -21.34
C GLN A 79 -3.56 2.63 -20.87
N VAL A 80 -3.43 1.46 -20.25
CA VAL A 80 -2.14 0.89 -19.80
C VAL A 80 -1.98 -0.53 -20.34
N PRO A 81 -0.75 -0.99 -20.59
CA PRO A 81 -0.52 -2.36 -21.02
C PRO A 81 -0.89 -3.32 -19.91
N VAL A 82 -1.40 -4.48 -20.29
CA VAL A 82 -1.62 -5.62 -19.38
C VAL A 82 -0.88 -6.86 -19.90
N GLY A 83 -0.80 -7.90 -19.07
CA GLY A 83 -0.14 -9.16 -19.42
C GLY A 83 1.04 -9.53 -18.53
N GLU A 84 1.43 -10.81 -18.59
CA GLU A 84 2.63 -11.36 -17.95
C GLU A 84 3.93 -10.61 -18.30
N ARG A 85 3.99 -9.99 -19.48
CA ARG A 85 5.11 -9.16 -19.96
C ARG A 85 5.45 -7.94 -19.08
N LEU A 86 4.57 -7.58 -18.14
CA LEU A 86 4.79 -6.46 -17.24
C LEU A 86 5.77 -6.81 -16.11
N LYS A 87 5.91 -8.10 -15.79
CA LYS A 87 6.74 -8.56 -14.66
C LYS A 87 8.21 -8.13 -14.85
N GLY A 88 8.81 -7.58 -13.81
CA GLY A 88 10.17 -7.04 -13.80
C GLY A 88 10.34 -5.65 -14.40
N ARG A 89 9.25 -4.99 -14.82
CA ARG A 89 9.31 -3.70 -15.54
C ARG A 89 8.80 -2.55 -14.68
N MET A 90 9.26 -1.34 -14.99
CA MET A 90 8.81 -0.08 -14.36
C MET A 90 8.01 0.75 -15.36
N PHE A 91 6.86 1.29 -14.93
CA PHE A 91 5.93 2.04 -15.78
C PHE A 91 5.61 3.43 -15.25
N ASN A 92 5.40 4.38 -16.16
CA ASN A 92 4.72 5.64 -15.86
C ASN A 92 3.18 5.49 -16.00
N ILE A 93 2.46 6.59 -15.79
CA ILE A 93 0.99 6.61 -15.90
C ILE A 93 0.43 6.27 -17.28
N PHE A 94 1.20 6.51 -18.35
CA PHE A 94 0.81 6.21 -19.72
C PHE A 94 1.10 4.75 -20.09
N GLY A 95 1.61 3.94 -19.14
CA GLY A 95 2.01 2.57 -19.41
C GLY A 95 3.31 2.45 -20.20
N GLU A 96 4.09 3.53 -20.29
CA GLU A 96 5.40 3.54 -20.93
C GLU A 96 6.46 3.09 -19.93
N THR A 97 7.47 2.36 -20.41
CA THR A 97 8.53 1.81 -19.58
C THR A 97 9.55 2.88 -19.20
N ILE A 98 9.92 2.94 -17.92
CA ILE A 98 10.86 3.93 -17.35
C ILE A 98 12.08 3.29 -16.66
N ASP A 99 12.29 1.99 -16.87
CA ASP A 99 13.41 1.19 -16.32
C ASP A 99 14.70 1.30 -17.15
N GLY A 100 14.69 2.01 -18.27
CA GLY A 100 15.82 2.11 -19.19
C GLY A 100 15.99 0.89 -20.11
N GLU A 101 15.09 -0.09 -20.04
CA GLU A 101 15.03 -1.20 -20.99
C GLU A 101 14.20 -0.85 -22.24
N ALA A 102 14.11 -1.80 -23.18
CA ALA A 102 13.33 -1.59 -24.39
C ALA A 102 11.83 -1.46 -24.11
N ASN A 103 11.17 -0.54 -24.81
CA ASN A 103 9.72 -0.34 -24.74
C ASN A 103 8.97 -1.63 -25.05
N LEU A 104 7.96 -1.93 -24.24
CA LEU A 104 7.02 -3.01 -24.53
C LEU A 104 6.22 -2.69 -25.80
N ARG A 105 6.21 -3.62 -26.76
CA ARG A 105 5.45 -3.50 -28.01
C ARG A 105 4.34 -4.56 -28.07
N GLY A 106 3.23 -4.22 -28.73
CA GLY A 106 2.08 -5.12 -28.91
C GLY A 106 1.28 -5.36 -27.63
N GLY A 107 0.61 -6.51 -27.55
CA GLY A 107 -0.16 -6.95 -26.38
C GLY A 107 -1.49 -6.21 -26.17
N GLU A 108 -2.20 -6.63 -25.13
CA GLU A 108 -3.45 -6.00 -24.71
C GLU A 108 -3.19 -4.73 -23.90
N TRP A 109 -4.09 -3.76 -24.06
CA TRP A 109 -4.13 -2.49 -23.35
C TRP A 109 -5.54 -2.29 -22.78
N ARG A 110 -5.64 -1.85 -21.53
CA ARG A 110 -6.92 -1.66 -20.84
C ARG A 110 -7.06 -0.25 -20.32
N SER A 111 -8.29 0.24 -20.31
CA SER A 111 -8.67 1.51 -19.69
C SER A 111 -8.31 1.50 -18.21
N ILE A 112 -7.74 2.60 -17.72
CA ILE A 112 -7.52 2.78 -16.27
C ILE A 112 -8.84 2.95 -15.48
N HIS A 113 -9.90 3.32 -16.20
CA HIS A 113 -11.25 3.49 -15.68
C HIS A 113 -12.01 2.17 -15.81
N ALA A 114 -12.29 1.55 -14.67
CA ALA A 114 -13.09 0.35 -14.54
C ALA A 114 -14.08 0.52 -13.37
N ALA A 115 -15.23 -0.13 -13.48
CA ALA A 115 -16.20 -0.17 -12.38
C ALA A 115 -15.73 -1.13 -11.28
N PRO A 116 -16.04 -0.85 -10.00
CA PRO A 116 -15.80 -1.82 -8.93
C PRO A 116 -16.52 -3.15 -9.17
N VAL A 117 -15.95 -4.23 -8.62
CA VAL A 117 -16.54 -5.57 -8.70
C VAL A 117 -17.92 -5.59 -8.03
N SER A 118 -18.91 -6.12 -8.75
CA SER A 118 -20.29 -6.22 -8.27
C SER A 118 -20.39 -7.13 -7.03
N LEU A 119 -21.37 -6.87 -6.17
CA LEU A 119 -21.56 -7.65 -4.93
C LEU A 119 -21.73 -9.16 -5.19
N ALA A 120 -22.34 -9.52 -6.33
CA ALA A 120 -22.56 -10.92 -6.71
C ALA A 120 -21.27 -11.68 -7.09
N GLN A 121 -20.20 -10.96 -7.44
CA GLN A 121 -18.91 -11.52 -7.85
C GLN A 121 -17.87 -11.53 -6.71
N ARG A 122 -18.16 -10.84 -5.61
CA ARG A 122 -17.28 -10.80 -4.43
C ARG A 122 -17.34 -12.14 -3.69
N ALA A 123 -16.19 -12.64 -3.24
CA ALA A 123 -16.15 -13.85 -2.45
C ALA A 123 -16.72 -13.60 -1.04
N THR A 124 -17.44 -14.58 -0.50
CA THR A 124 -18.12 -14.48 0.81
C THR A 124 -17.28 -15.01 1.98
N SER A 125 -16.15 -15.66 1.69
CA SER A 125 -15.24 -16.21 2.69
C SER A 125 -14.15 -15.20 3.03
N SER A 126 -13.99 -14.90 4.32
CA SER A 126 -12.82 -14.21 4.84
C SER A 126 -11.77 -15.25 5.23
N GLU A 127 -10.61 -15.17 4.57
CA GLU A 127 -9.44 -16.02 4.85
C GLU A 127 -8.29 -15.14 5.32
N ILE A 128 -7.47 -15.67 6.23
CA ILE A 128 -6.25 -14.99 6.64
C ILE A 128 -5.15 -15.21 5.60
N LEU A 129 -4.44 -14.15 5.24
CA LEU A 129 -3.20 -14.22 4.49
C LEU A 129 -2.04 -14.42 5.48
N LYS A 130 -1.40 -15.59 5.42
CA LYS A 130 -0.21 -15.88 6.22
C LYS A 130 0.99 -15.15 5.61
N THR A 131 1.62 -14.29 6.40
CA THR A 131 2.75 -13.46 5.94
C THR A 131 4.11 -14.09 6.24
N GLY A 132 4.15 -15.06 7.15
CA GLY A 132 5.38 -15.64 7.67
C GLY A 132 6.08 -14.75 8.69
N ILE A 133 5.47 -13.64 9.10
CA ILE A 133 6.01 -12.65 10.04
C ILE A 133 5.25 -12.75 11.36
N LYS A 134 5.92 -13.21 12.42
CA LYS A 134 5.31 -13.53 13.73
C LYS A 134 4.43 -12.41 14.29
N ALA A 135 4.95 -11.18 14.32
CA ALA A 135 4.23 -10.03 14.89
C ALA A 135 2.92 -9.73 14.15
N ILE A 136 2.90 -9.92 12.82
CA ILE A 136 1.73 -9.63 11.98
C ILE A 136 0.75 -10.80 12.07
N ASP A 137 1.22 -12.03 11.82
CA ASP A 137 0.36 -13.21 11.79
C ASP A 137 -0.34 -13.45 13.14
N VAL A 138 0.34 -13.19 14.27
CA VAL A 138 -0.25 -13.38 15.60
C VAL A 138 -1.18 -12.22 16.00
N LEU A 139 -0.79 -10.96 15.82
CA LEU A 139 -1.48 -9.81 16.43
C LEU A 139 -2.28 -8.95 15.44
N ALA A 140 -1.91 -8.92 14.17
CA ALA A 140 -2.56 -8.14 13.14
C ALA A 140 -2.70 -8.95 11.83
N PRO A 141 -3.35 -10.14 11.86
CA PRO A 141 -3.43 -11.02 10.69
C PRO A 141 -4.08 -10.31 9.51
N LEU A 142 -3.47 -10.45 8.34
CA LEU A 142 -3.96 -9.83 7.11
C LEU A 142 -5.13 -10.63 6.54
N GLU A 143 -6.06 -9.95 5.88
CA GLU A 143 -7.16 -10.58 5.15
C GLU A 143 -6.76 -10.79 3.70
N ARG A 144 -6.95 -12.00 3.16
CA ARG A 144 -6.74 -12.31 1.75
C ARG A 144 -7.76 -11.55 0.90
N GLY A 145 -7.29 -10.67 0.02
CA GLY A 145 -8.14 -9.75 -0.74
C GLY A 145 -8.61 -8.53 0.04
N GLY A 146 -8.09 -8.34 1.25
CA GLY A 146 -8.35 -7.19 2.11
C GLY A 146 -7.36 -6.06 1.90
N LYS A 147 -7.46 -5.04 2.76
CA LYS A 147 -6.68 -3.81 2.68
C LYS A 147 -6.03 -3.55 4.03
N ALA A 148 -4.72 -3.41 4.05
CA ALA A 148 -3.96 -3.16 5.26
C ALA A 148 -3.27 -1.80 5.19
N GLY A 149 -3.35 -1.02 6.28
CA GLY A 149 -2.59 0.22 6.41
C GLY A 149 -1.23 -0.05 7.03
N LEU A 150 -0.17 0.45 6.42
CA LEU A 150 1.17 0.49 6.98
C LEU A 150 1.46 1.92 7.45
N LEU A 151 1.56 2.09 8.75
CA LEU A 151 1.79 3.38 9.40
C LEU A 151 3.20 3.42 9.96
N GLY A 152 3.87 4.57 9.85
CA GLY A 152 5.20 4.72 10.40
C GLY A 152 5.97 5.89 9.81
N GLY A 153 6.81 6.51 10.63
CA GLY A 153 7.71 7.58 10.23
C GLY A 153 8.82 7.11 9.28
N ALA A 154 9.64 8.04 8.81
CA ALA A 154 10.85 7.69 8.05
C ALA A 154 11.82 6.87 8.93
N GLY A 155 12.51 5.90 8.32
CA GLY A 155 13.58 5.12 8.97
C GLY A 155 13.15 4.02 9.92
N VAL A 156 11.85 3.71 10.05
CA VAL A 156 11.34 2.63 10.93
C VAL A 156 11.31 1.24 10.27
N GLY A 157 11.80 1.12 9.04
CA GLY A 157 11.85 -0.16 8.31
C GLY A 157 10.62 -0.50 7.46
N LYS A 158 9.87 0.49 6.96
CA LYS A 158 8.71 0.28 6.06
C LYS A 158 9.09 -0.49 4.80
N THR A 159 10.10 -0.02 4.07
CA THR A 159 10.58 -0.65 2.83
C THR A 159 11.06 -2.07 3.09
N VAL A 160 11.84 -2.27 4.16
CA VAL A 160 12.32 -3.58 4.59
C VAL A 160 11.15 -4.55 4.83
N LEU A 161 10.11 -4.11 5.53
CA LEU A 161 8.91 -4.93 5.77
C LEU A 161 8.17 -5.27 4.47
N ILE A 162 8.04 -4.29 3.57
CA ILE A 162 7.39 -4.49 2.26
C ILE A 162 8.16 -5.50 1.40
N THR A 163 9.48 -5.33 1.29
CA THR A 163 10.34 -6.25 0.54
C THR A 163 10.30 -7.66 1.11
N GLU A 164 10.27 -7.80 2.44
CA GLU A 164 10.09 -9.10 3.10
C GLU A 164 8.74 -9.75 2.76
N MET A 165 7.65 -8.97 2.77
CA MET A 165 6.32 -9.47 2.42
C MET A 165 6.26 -9.94 0.96
N ILE A 166 6.88 -9.20 0.03
CA ILE A 166 6.99 -9.64 -1.38
C ILE A 166 7.73 -10.97 -1.46
N HIS A 167 8.89 -11.06 -0.79
CA HIS A 167 9.70 -12.28 -0.79
C HIS A 167 8.93 -13.49 -0.25
N ASN A 168 8.23 -13.33 0.87
CA ASN A 168 7.45 -14.41 1.48
C ASN A 168 6.24 -14.78 0.64
N MET A 169 5.55 -13.79 0.04
CA MET A 169 4.41 -14.04 -0.84
C MET A 169 4.84 -14.87 -2.06
N VAL A 170 5.90 -14.47 -2.76
CA VAL A 170 6.44 -15.20 -3.92
C VAL A 170 6.90 -16.62 -3.55
N SER A 171 7.42 -16.80 -2.34
CA SER A 171 7.91 -18.11 -1.88
C SER A 171 6.78 -19.07 -1.47
N GLN A 172 5.66 -18.54 -0.94
CA GLN A 172 4.55 -19.34 -0.43
C GLN A 172 3.37 -19.45 -1.40
N HIS A 173 3.21 -18.50 -2.33
CA HIS A 173 2.08 -18.39 -3.24
C HIS A 173 2.60 -18.09 -4.66
N GLU A 174 1.98 -18.70 -5.69
CA GLU A 174 2.21 -18.33 -7.10
C GLU A 174 1.53 -16.99 -7.42
N GLY A 175 2.00 -15.91 -6.79
CA GLY A 175 1.40 -14.58 -6.86
C GLY A 175 2.30 -13.53 -7.52
N VAL A 176 1.68 -12.42 -7.92
CA VAL A 176 2.36 -11.25 -8.51
C VAL A 176 2.33 -10.09 -7.53
N SER A 177 3.44 -9.37 -7.41
CA SER A 177 3.49 -8.15 -6.61
C SER A 177 3.42 -6.93 -7.52
N ILE A 178 2.62 -5.93 -7.16
CA ILE A 178 2.56 -4.66 -7.88
C ILE A 178 2.87 -3.53 -6.91
N PHE A 179 3.93 -2.79 -7.19
CA PHE A 179 4.29 -1.59 -6.44
C PHE A 179 3.76 -0.35 -7.16
N CYS A 180 2.99 0.47 -6.44
CA CYS A 180 2.43 1.72 -6.92
C CYS A 180 2.99 2.89 -6.11
N GLY A 181 3.94 3.61 -6.69
CA GLY A 181 4.54 4.81 -6.13
C GLY A 181 3.71 6.05 -6.49
N ILE A 182 2.82 6.48 -5.61
CA ILE A 182 1.98 7.68 -5.78
C ILE A 182 2.67 8.88 -5.16
N GLY A 183 3.13 9.82 -5.99
CA GLY A 183 3.82 11.02 -5.53
C GLY A 183 5.09 10.69 -4.76
N GLU A 184 5.82 9.66 -5.20
CA GLU A 184 7.04 9.19 -4.55
C GLU A 184 8.27 9.96 -5.06
N ARG A 185 9.35 10.02 -4.26
CA ARG A 185 10.59 10.67 -4.71
C ARG A 185 11.32 9.76 -5.69
N CYS A 186 11.89 10.35 -6.76
CA CYS A 186 12.64 9.59 -7.77
C CYS A 186 13.81 8.78 -7.16
N ARG A 187 14.48 9.34 -6.13
CA ARG A 187 15.54 8.65 -5.40
C ARG A 187 15.01 7.40 -4.67
N GLU A 188 13.89 7.53 -3.98
CA GLU A 188 13.29 6.42 -3.20
C GLU A 188 12.77 5.32 -4.13
N ALA A 189 12.22 5.69 -5.30
CA ALA A 189 11.85 4.75 -6.35
C ALA A 189 13.06 3.97 -6.92
N GLU A 190 14.19 4.64 -7.13
CA GLU A 190 15.42 4.05 -7.64
C GLU A 190 16.09 3.13 -6.61
N ASP A 191 16.17 3.57 -5.36
CA ASP A 191 16.67 2.78 -4.24
C ASP A 191 15.84 1.49 -4.09
N LEU A 192 14.50 1.61 -4.14
CA LEU A 192 13.60 0.46 -4.08
C LEU A 192 13.82 -0.53 -5.24
N TYR A 193 13.99 -0.03 -6.47
CA TYR A 193 14.26 -0.87 -7.63
C TYR A 193 15.54 -1.68 -7.46
N ARG A 194 16.62 -1.05 -6.97
CA ARG A 194 17.88 -1.73 -6.66
C ARG A 194 17.74 -2.74 -5.53
N GLU A 195 17.03 -2.39 -4.46
CA GLU A 195 16.78 -3.30 -3.33
C GLU A 195 15.99 -4.53 -3.77
N MET A 196 14.96 -4.36 -4.59
CA MET A 196 14.18 -5.48 -5.16
C MET A 196 15.02 -6.35 -6.09
N GLN A 197 15.92 -5.76 -6.87
CA GLN A 197 16.85 -6.49 -7.71
C GLN A 197 17.86 -7.29 -6.88
N ALA A 198 18.43 -6.68 -5.85
CA ALA A 198 19.39 -7.33 -4.95
C ALA A 198 18.75 -8.45 -4.12
N ALA A 199 17.48 -8.29 -3.73
CA ALA A 199 16.69 -9.30 -3.04
C ALA A 199 16.17 -10.40 -3.99
N GLY A 200 16.35 -10.26 -5.31
CA GLY A 200 15.94 -11.25 -6.30
C GLY A 200 14.43 -11.33 -6.54
N VAL A 201 13.64 -10.38 -6.03
CA VAL A 201 12.16 -10.39 -6.13
C VAL A 201 11.61 -9.61 -7.34
N LEU A 202 12.47 -8.85 -8.02
CA LEU A 202 12.07 -7.98 -9.14
C LEU A 202 11.35 -8.74 -10.26
N HIS A 203 11.77 -9.97 -10.57
CA HIS A 203 11.23 -10.76 -11.69
C HIS A 203 9.73 -11.11 -11.57
N ASN A 204 9.16 -11.03 -10.36
CA ASN A 204 7.72 -11.25 -10.10
C ASN A 204 7.01 -9.96 -9.67
N THR A 205 7.66 -8.81 -9.83
CA THR A 205 7.14 -7.51 -9.40
C THR A 205 6.92 -6.59 -10.60
N VAL A 206 5.77 -5.92 -10.63
CA VAL A 206 5.49 -4.82 -11.57
C VAL A 206 5.59 -3.51 -10.78
N MET A 207 6.32 -2.53 -11.28
CA MET A 207 6.45 -1.23 -10.60
C MET A 207 5.81 -0.13 -11.43
N VAL A 208 4.98 0.70 -10.81
CA VAL A 208 4.22 1.77 -11.45
C VAL A 208 4.43 3.05 -10.64
N PHE A 209 4.95 4.09 -11.28
CA PHE A 209 5.35 5.33 -10.59
C PHE A 209 4.70 6.56 -11.20
N GLY A 210 4.17 7.41 -10.33
CA GLY A 210 3.76 8.77 -10.62
C GLY A 210 4.53 9.68 -9.68
N GLN A 211 5.60 10.28 -10.16
CA GLN A 211 6.60 10.92 -9.30
C GLN A 211 6.14 12.27 -8.73
N MET A 212 6.81 12.77 -7.68
CA MET A 212 6.49 14.08 -7.08
C MET A 212 6.58 15.27 -8.05
N ASN A 213 7.44 15.19 -9.05
CA ASN A 213 7.64 16.23 -10.07
C ASN A 213 6.57 16.18 -11.18
N GLU A 214 5.70 15.18 -11.19
CA GLU A 214 4.59 15.08 -12.14
C GLU A 214 3.39 15.94 -11.72
N PRO A 215 2.57 16.39 -12.69
CA PRO A 215 1.39 17.20 -12.40
C PRO A 215 0.40 16.43 -11.49
N PRO A 216 -0.45 17.15 -10.73
CA PRO A 216 -1.41 16.52 -9.82
C PRO A 216 -2.36 15.56 -10.54
N GLY A 217 -2.72 15.81 -11.81
CA GLY A 217 -3.53 14.89 -12.60
C GLY A 217 -2.89 13.51 -12.76
N ALA A 218 -1.57 13.45 -12.98
CA ALA A 218 -0.86 12.18 -13.09
C ALA A 218 -0.81 11.44 -11.75
N ARG A 219 -0.44 12.15 -10.67
CA ARG A 219 -0.46 11.59 -9.31
C ARG A 219 -1.85 11.09 -8.89
N PHE A 220 -2.91 11.74 -9.36
CA PHE A 220 -4.29 11.34 -9.07
C PHE A 220 -4.75 10.10 -9.85
N ARG A 221 -4.11 9.77 -10.99
CA ARG A 221 -4.51 8.64 -11.86
C ARG A 221 -3.58 7.44 -11.78
N ILE A 222 -2.36 7.58 -11.28
CA ILE A 222 -1.38 6.47 -11.23
C ILE A 222 -1.88 5.27 -10.42
N GLY A 223 -2.63 5.50 -9.33
CA GLY A 223 -3.27 4.43 -8.56
C GLY A 223 -4.22 3.58 -9.40
N HIS A 224 -4.98 4.21 -10.31
CA HIS A 224 -5.91 3.54 -11.22
C HIS A 224 -5.17 2.72 -12.29
N ALA A 225 -4.03 3.22 -12.78
CA ALA A 225 -3.16 2.49 -13.69
C ALA A 225 -2.62 1.21 -13.06
N ALA A 226 -2.05 1.29 -11.85
CA ALA A 226 -1.55 0.13 -11.12
C ALA A 226 -2.66 -0.89 -10.81
N LEU A 227 -3.84 -0.41 -10.42
CA LEU A 227 -5.02 -1.26 -10.19
C LEU A 227 -5.46 -2.01 -11.44
N THR A 228 -5.44 -1.36 -12.60
CA THR A 228 -5.82 -2.01 -13.87
C THR A 228 -4.86 -3.13 -14.24
N MET A 229 -3.57 -2.95 -13.97
CA MET A 229 -2.58 -4.02 -14.11
C MET A 229 -2.80 -5.14 -13.08
N ALA A 230 -3.15 -4.81 -11.84
CA ALA A 230 -3.48 -5.79 -10.80
C ALA A 230 -4.72 -6.62 -11.13
N GLU A 231 -5.77 -5.97 -11.62
CA GLU A 231 -7.03 -6.61 -11.99
C GLU A 231 -6.84 -7.62 -13.12
N TYR A 232 -5.92 -7.38 -14.07
CA TYR A 232 -5.57 -8.38 -15.08
C TYR A 232 -5.05 -9.68 -14.44
N PHE A 233 -4.12 -9.60 -13.49
CA PHE A 233 -3.60 -10.81 -12.84
C PHE A 233 -4.66 -11.51 -11.98
N ARG A 234 -5.57 -10.75 -11.36
CA ARG A 234 -6.69 -11.30 -10.57
C ARG A 234 -7.76 -11.99 -11.43
N ASP A 235 -8.16 -11.35 -12.52
CA ASP A 235 -9.35 -11.73 -13.29
C ASP A 235 -9.01 -12.68 -14.45
N ASP A 236 -7.89 -12.44 -15.15
CA ASP A 236 -7.48 -13.20 -16.33
C ASP A 236 -6.51 -14.33 -15.98
N GLU A 237 -5.43 -14.01 -15.27
CA GLU A 237 -4.41 -15.00 -14.85
C GLU A 237 -4.85 -15.80 -13.61
N LYS A 238 -5.89 -15.33 -12.89
CA LYS A 238 -6.45 -15.99 -11.71
C LYS A 238 -5.43 -16.22 -10.59
N GLN A 239 -4.54 -15.24 -10.42
CA GLN A 239 -3.50 -15.24 -9.41
C GLN A 239 -3.84 -14.28 -8.27
N ASP A 240 -3.30 -14.58 -7.09
CA ASP A 240 -3.34 -13.64 -5.99
C ASP A 240 -2.30 -12.54 -6.22
N VAL A 241 -2.72 -11.29 -6.02
CA VAL A 241 -1.91 -10.10 -6.25
C VAL A 241 -1.66 -9.40 -4.93
N LEU A 242 -0.39 -9.11 -4.64
CA LEU A 242 -0.01 -8.21 -3.56
C LEU A 242 0.17 -6.81 -4.13
N LEU A 243 -0.78 -5.91 -3.85
CA LEU A 243 -0.72 -4.51 -4.28
C LEU A 243 -0.12 -3.66 -3.17
N LEU A 244 0.96 -2.94 -3.46
CA LEU A 244 1.65 -2.09 -2.52
C LEU A 244 1.47 -0.64 -2.96
N ILE A 245 0.80 0.18 -2.16
CA ILE A 245 0.57 1.59 -2.50
C ILE A 245 1.37 2.48 -1.56
N ASP A 246 2.41 3.14 -2.05
CA ASP A 246 3.15 4.17 -1.32
C ASP A 246 3.07 5.49 -2.10
N ASN A 247 2.22 6.45 -1.76
CA ASN A 247 1.42 6.58 -0.54
C ASN A 247 -0.03 6.93 -0.86
N ILE A 248 -1.00 6.28 -0.23
CA ILE A 248 -2.43 6.55 -0.51
C ILE A 248 -2.83 7.98 -0.12
N PHE A 249 -2.16 8.59 0.86
CA PHE A 249 -2.37 10.00 1.19
C PHE A 249 -2.00 10.94 0.03
N ARG A 250 -1.01 10.59 -0.79
CA ARG A 250 -0.61 11.40 -1.96
C ARG A 250 -1.66 11.37 -3.06
N PHE A 251 -2.43 10.29 -3.17
CA PHE A 251 -3.62 10.25 -4.04
C PHE A 251 -4.67 11.27 -3.56
N ILE A 252 -4.95 11.29 -2.25
CA ILE A 252 -5.88 12.27 -1.65
C ILE A 252 -5.38 13.70 -1.86
N GLN A 253 -4.09 13.96 -1.60
CA GLN A 253 -3.48 15.26 -1.80
C GLN A 253 -3.59 15.73 -3.26
N ALA A 254 -3.29 14.85 -4.22
CA ALA A 254 -3.43 15.15 -5.63
C ALA A 254 -4.89 15.46 -6.01
N GLY A 255 -5.86 14.74 -5.43
CA GLY A 255 -7.29 15.03 -5.60
C GLY A 255 -7.68 16.41 -5.05
N ALA A 256 -7.18 16.80 -3.87
CA ALA A 256 -7.40 18.12 -3.30
C ALA A 256 -6.81 19.25 -4.18
N GLU A 257 -5.61 19.05 -4.72
CA GLU A 257 -4.98 19.98 -5.67
C GLU A 257 -5.81 20.12 -6.96
N VAL A 258 -6.23 19.00 -7.56
CA VAL A 258 -7.10 18.97 -8.75
C VAL A 258 -8.42 19.70 -8.49
N SER A 259 -9.10 19.38 -7.39
CA SER A 259 -10.38 19.99 -6.99
C SER A 259 -10.26 21.50 -6.81
N GLY A 260 -9.19 21.96 -6.15
CA GLY A 260 -8.90 23.38 -5.99
C GLY A 260 -8.71 24.09 -7.33
N LEU A 261 -7.95 23.49 -8.26
CA LEU A 261 -7.76 24.03 -9.61
C LEU A 261 -9.05 24.05 -10.44
N MET A 262 -9.96 23.09 -10.22
CA MET A 262 -11.28 23.05 -10.86
C MET A 262 -12.24 24.14 -10.33
N GLY A 263 -11.89 24.82 -9.23
CA GLY A 263 -12.71 25.85 -8.60
C GLY A 263 -13.85 25.28 -7.76
N GLN A 264 -13.74 24.02 -7.31
CA GLN A 264 -14.71 23.45 -6.38
C GLN A 264 -14.52 24.06 -4.99
N LEU A 265 -15.61 24.22 -4.24
CA LEU A 265 -15.54 24.69 -2.86
C LEU A 265 -14.84 23.63 -1.99
N PRO A 266 -13.77 23.99 -1.26
CA PRO A 266 -13.09 23.05 -0.38
C PRO A 266 -14.00 22.62 0.78
N SER A 267 -13.84 21.37 1.20
CA SER A 267 -14.48 20.81 2.38
C SER A 267 -13.64 21.05 3.64
N ARG A 268 -13.88 20.27 4.69
CA ARG A 268 -13.11 20.32 5.95
C ARG A 268 -11.62 20.20 5.68
N VAL A 269 -10.83 21.03 6.38
CA VAL A 269 -9.36 21.04 6.32
C VAL A 269 -8.78 21.26 4.90
N GLY A 270 -9.59 21.71 3.93
CA GLY A 270 -9.13 22.01 2.57
C GLY A 270 -9.17 20.85 1.58
N TYR A 271 -9.70 19.68 1.97
CA TYR A 271 -9.87 18.54 1.05
C TYR A 271 -10.98 18.78 0.03
N GLN A 272 -10.96 17.99 -1.05
CA GLN A 272 -12.01 18.00 -2.05
C GLN A 272 -13.37 17.54 -1.47
N PRO A 273 -14.50 18.10 -1.94
CA PRO A 273 -15.83 17.69 -1.48
C PRO A 273 -16.17 16.23 -1.87
N THR A 274 -15.48 15.70 -2.88
CA THR A 274 -15.64 14.33 -3.43
C THR A 274 -14.72 13.30 -2.81
N LEU A 275 -13.98 13.64 -1.74
CA LEU A 275 -12.92 12.81 -1.15
C LEU A 275 -13.36 11.36 -0.91
N ALA A 276 -14.50 11.19 -0.24
CA ALA A 276 -15.02 9.87 0.10
C ALA A 276 -15.35 9.04 -1.15
N THR A 277 -15.95 9.65 -2.17
CA THR A 277 -16.38 8.95 -3.39
C THR A 277 -15.19 8.59 -4.27
N GLU A 278 -14.23 9.48 -4.42
CA GLU A 278 -13.01 9.24 -5.21
C GLU A 278 -12.13 8.18 -4.57
N LEU A 279 -11.97 8.22 -3.25
CA LEU A 279 -11.26 7.18 -2.52
C LEU A 279 -11.99 5.84 -2.63
N ALA A 280 -13.30 5.81 -2.43
CA ALA A 280 -14.09 4.58 -2.57
C ALA A 280 -14.02 3.99 -4.00
N ALA A 281 -14.00 4.83 -5.03
CA ALA A 281 -13.88 4.36 -6.42
C ALA A 281 -12.56 3.61 -6.69
N LEU A 282 -11.48 4.01 -6.00
CA LEU A 282 -10.20 3.33 -6.05
C LEU A 282 -10.20 2.09 -5.14
N GLU A 283 -10.56 2.27 -3.87
CA GLU A 283 -10.47 1.23 -2.85
C GLU A 283 -11.42 0.06 -3.12
N GLU A 284 -12.63 0.28 -3.63
CA GLU A 284 -13.61 -0.79 -3.86
C GLU A 284 -13.29 -1.70 -5.05
N ARG A 285 -12.29 -1.34 -5.86
CA ARG A 285 -11.72 -2.24 -6.89
C ARG A 285 -10.75 -3.26 -6.29
N ILE A 286 -10.17 -2.94 -5.14
CA ILE A 286 -9.33 -3.85 -4.35
C ILE A 286 -10.25 -4.77 -3.56
N CYS A 287 -10.44 -5.99 -4.05
CA CYS A 287 -11.24 -7.01 -3.39
C CYS A 287 -10.83 -8.42 -3.82
N ASN A 288 -11.39 -9.41 -3.14
CA ASN A 288 -11.41 -10.80 -3.57
C ASN A 288 -12.56 -11.07 -4.56
N THR A 289 -12.29 -11.92 -5.54
CA THR A 289 -13.26 -12.47 -6.49
C THR A 289 -13.22 -13.99 -6.42
N ALA A 290 -14.09 -14.66 -7.17
CA ALA A 290 -14.03 -16.12 -7.28
C ALA A 290 -12.76 -16.63 -8.00
N THR A 291 -12.06 -15.77 -8.74
CA THR A 291 -10.90 -16.14 -9.56
C THR A 291 -9.57 -15.83 -8.89
N GLY A 292 -9.50 -14.81 -8.04
CA GLY A 292 -8.27 -14.43 -7.35
C GLY A 292 -8.52 -13.32 -6.33
N ALA A 293 -7.47 -12.90 -5.63
CA ALA A 293 -7.57 -11.83 -4.64
C ALA A 293 -6.50 -10.75 -4.84
N ILE A 294 -6.88 -9.48 -4.74
CA ILE A 294 -5.92 -8.38 -4.59
C ILE A 294 -5.83 -8.03 -3.11
N THR A 295 -4.75 -8.43 -2.46
CA THR A 295 -4.43 -8.01 -1.10
C THR A 295 -3.60 -6.75 -1.17
N SER A 296 -4.09 -5.65 -0.60
CA SER A 296 -3.42 -4.35 -0.66
C SER A 296 -2.75 -3.98 0.66
N ILE A 297 -1.50 -3.51 0.61
CA ILE A 297 -0.81 -2.89 1.74
C ILE A 297 -0.46 -1.47 1.35
N GLN A 298 -1.00 -0.51 2.08
CA GLN A 298 -0.97 0.90 1.72
C GLN A 298 -0.23 1.66 2.79
N ALA A 299 0.82 2.39 2.42
CA ALA A 299 1.44 3.33 3.32
C ALA A 299 0.45 4.47 3.58
N VAL A 300 0.08 4.68 4.84
CA VAL A 300 -0.84 5.75 5.25
C VAL A 300 -0.04 6.80 6.02
N TYR A 301 0.07 7.99 5.42
CA TYR A 301 0.57 9.16 6.13
C TYR A 301 -0.58 9.82 6.90
N VAL A 302 -0.44 9.97 8.22
CA VAL A 302 -1.37 10.70 9.07
C VAL A 302 -0.84 12.12 9.26
N PRO A 303 -1.49 13.16 8.71
CA PRO A 303 -1.03 14.54 8.84
C PRO A 303 -0.95 14.97 10.30
N ALA A 304 0.21 15.47 10.71
CA ALA A 304 0.45 15.96 12.07
C ALA A 304 0.07 14.97 13.20
N ASP A 305 0.12 13.66 12.92
CA ASP A 305 -0.33 12.59 13.83
C ASP A 305 -1.80 12.74 14.28
N ASP A 306 -2.63 13.49 13.54
CA ASP A 306 -4.06 13.67 13.79
C ASP A 306 -4.91 12.59 13.09
N PHE A 307 -5.27 11.56 13.85
CA PHE A 307 -6.15 10.49 13.38
C PHE A 307 -7.60 10.94 13.11
N THR A 308 -7.97 12.17 13.49
CA THR A 308 -9.29 12.74 13.22
C THR A 308 -9.35 13.51 11.89
N ASP A 309 -8.21 13.66 11.21
CA ASP A 309 -8.14 14.24 9.88
C ASP A 309 -9.04 13.46 8.90
N PRO A 310 -9.85 14.14 8.05
CA PRO A 310 -10.74 13.46 7.10
C PRO A 310 -10.06 12.44 6.19
N ALA A 311 -8.83 12.70 5.72
CA ALA A 311 -8.10 11.77 4.86
C ALA A 311 -7.77 10.48 5.61
N ALA A 312 -7.32 10.59 6.86
CA ALA A 312 -7.07 9.45 7.72
C ALA A 312 -8.37 8.68 7.99
N VAL A 313 -9.42 9.36 8.45
CA VAL A 313 -10.72 8.75 8.79
C VAL A 313 -11.31 7.98 7.60
N HIS A 314 -11.32 8.59 6.41
CA HIS A 314 -11.85 7.93 5.21
C HIS A 314 -10.96 6.78 4.74
N THR A 315 -9.64 6.87 4.88
CA THR A 315 -8.74 5.75 4.54
C THR A 315 -8.96 4.57 5.49
N PHE A 316 -8.99 4.82 6.81
CA PHE A 316 -9.16 3.77 7.81
C PHE A 316 -10.50 3.02 7.72
N SER A 317 -11.54 3.65 7.20
CA SER A 317 -12.84 2.97 7.04
C SER A 317 -12.76 1.80 6.04
N HIS A 318 -11.88 1.89 5.04
CA HIS A 318 -11.65 0.84 4.04
C HIS A 318 -10.68 -0.25 4.51
N LEU A 319 -9.80 0.04 5.47
CA LEU A 319 -8.79 -0.92 5.94
C LEU A 319 -9.41 -2.03 6.80
N SER A 320 -9.00 -3.27 6.58
CA SER A 320 -9.29 -4.42 7.44
C SER A 320 -8.20 -4.69 8.48
N ALA A 321 -6.96 -4.24 8.23
CA ALA A 321 -5.87 -4.30 9.20
C ALA A 321 -5.05 -3.00 9.24
N SER A 322 -4.38 -2.74 10.36
CA SER A 322 -3.44 -1.63 10.55
C SER A 322 -2.17 -2.14 11.21
N ILE A 323 -1.04 -1.99 10.52
CA ILE A 323 0.30 -2.31 10.99
C ILE A 323 0.98 -0.98 11.31
N VAL A 324 1.21 -0.70 12.58
CA VAL A 324 1.86 0.52 13.04
C VAL A 324 3.32 0.22 13.34
N LEU A 325 4.25 0.96 12.73
CA LEU A 325 5.69 0.87 12.99
C LEU A 325 6.12 2.01 13.92
N SER A 326 6.78 1.63 15.01
CA SER A 326 7.19 2.53 16.09
C SER A 326 8.66 2.88 16.01
N ARG A 327 8.95 4.19 16.04
CA ARG A 327 10.34 4.70 16.12
C ARG A 327 11.01 4.28 17.43
N LYS A 328 10.26 4.20 18.54
CA LYS A 328 10.77 3.76 19.85
C LYS A 328 11.32 2.34 19.74
N ARG A 329 10.52 1.41 19.19
CA ARG A 329 10.94 0.02 18.99
C ARG A 329 12.15 -0.11 18.06
N ALA A 330 12.16 0.64 16.96
CA ALA A 330 13.31 0.68 16.05
C ALA A 330 14.60 1.16 16.75
N SER A 331 14.51 2.19 17.61
CA SER A 331 15.65 2.71 18.37
C SER A 331 16.17 1.75 19.45
N GLU A 332 15.29 0.88 19.96
CA GLU A 332 15.63 -0.21 20.89
C GLU A 332 16.22 -1.44 20.16
N GLY A 333 16.25 -1.42 18.83
CA GLY A 333 16.78 -2.49 17.99
C GLY A 333 15.76 -3.58 17.65
N PHE A 334 14.49 -3.45 18.02
CA PHE A 334 13.47 -4.46 17.72
C PHE A 334 13.03 -4.37 16.25
N TYR A 335 13.38 -5.40 15.46
CA TYR A 335 12.96 -5.54 14.06
C TYR A 335 12.17 -6.84 13.82
N PRO A 336 11.02 -6.79 13.11
CA PRO A 336 10.38 -5.59 12.58
C PRO A 336 9.84 -4.67 13.69
N ALA A 337 9.87 -3.35 13.45
CA ALA A 337 9.53 -2.35 14.45
C ALA A 337 8.01 -2.18 14.67
N VAL A 338 7.25 -3.27 14.60
CA VAL A 338 5.79 -3.30 14.75
C VAL A 338 5.40 -2.97 16.19
N ASP A 339 4.55 -1.96 16.36
CA ASP A 339 3.89 -1.67 17.62
C ASP A 339 2.83 -2.72 17.90
N LEU A 340 3.10 -3.55 18.91
CA LEU A 340 2.32 -4.74 19.24
C LEU A 340 0.95 -4.43 19.87
N LEU A 341 0.75 -3.20 20.34
CA LEU A 341 -0.50 -2.76 20.96
C LEU A 341 -1.35 -1.92 20.00
N GLN A 342 -0.72 -1.04 19.23
CA GLN A 342 -1.39 -0.15 18.27
C GLN A 342 -1.74 -0.86 16.96
N SER A 343 -1.01 -1.91 16.59
CA SER A 343 -1.36 -2.72 15.42
C SER A 343 -2.56 -3.63 15.73
N GLY A 344 -3.40 -3.88 14.72
CA GLY A 344 -4.61 -4.68 14.88
C GLY A 344 -5.25 -5.05 13.56
N SER A 345 -6.22 -5.96 13.63
CA SER A 345 -6.96 -6.45 12.47
C SER A 345 -8.40 -6.80 12.83
N LYS A 346 -9.32 -6.53 11.90
CA LYS A 346 -10.72 -7.00 11.96
C LYS A 346 -10.80 -8.53 11.84
N MET A 347 -9.76 -9.19 11.35
CA MET A 347 -9.70 -10.65 11.24
C MET A 347 -9.47 -11.35 12.59
N LEU A 348 -9.00 -10.63 13.62
CA LEU A 348 -8.71 -11.21 14.93
C LEU A 348 -10.01 -11.44 15.74
N MET A 349 -10.87 -12.32 15.23
CA MET A 349 -12.13 -12.75 15.83
C MET A 349 -12.16 -14.28 15.96
N PRO A 350 -12.74 -14.85 17.04
CA PRO A 350 -12.71 -16.30 17.28
C PRO A 350 -13.23 -17.18 16.13
N HIS A 351 -14.22 -16.69 15.38
CA HIS A 351 -14.83 -17.44 14.28
C HIS A 351 -14.04 -17.36 12.96
N ILE A 352 -13.04 -16.47 12.85
CA ILE A 352 -12.18 -16.33 11.66
C ILE A 352 -10.84 -17.02 11.91
N VAL A 353 -10.12 -16.61 12.97
CA VAL A 353 -8.78 -17.13 13.29
C VAL A 353 -8.81 -18.40 14.17
N GLY A 354 -9.97 -18.75 14.73
CA GLY A 354 -10.12 -19.82 15.69
C GLY A 354 -9.90 -19.39 17.15
N GLU A 355 -10.48 -20.14 18.08
CA GLU A 355 -10.43 -19.87 19.52
C GLU A 355 -9.00 -19.87 20.08
N ARG A 356 -8.15 -20.80 19.62
CA ARG A 356 -6.76 -20.90 20.11
C ARG A 356 -5.96 -19.64 19.76
N HIS A 357 -5.97 -19.22 18.49
CA HIS A 357 -5.27 -18.02 18.03
C HIS A 357 -5.79 -16.79 18.77
N TYR A 358 -7.11 -16.58 18.78
CA TYR A 358 -7.72 -15.42 19.42
C TYR A 358 -7.34 -15.31 20.91
N ARG A 359 -7.43 -16.41 21.66
CA ARG A 359 -7.08 -16.46 23.09
C ARG A 359 -5.61 -16.11 23.32
N ILE A 360 -4.69 -16.71 22.55
CA ILE A 360 -3.24 -16.44 22.68
C ILE A 360 -2.96 -14.97 22.39
N ALA A 361 -3.50 -14.42 21.28
CA ALA A 361 -3.29 -13.02 20.92
C ALA A 361 -3.81 -12.06 21.99
N GLN A 362 -5.00 -12.33 22.57
CA GLN A 362 -5.53 -11.54 23.69
C GLN A 362 -4.64 -11.59 24.93
N GLN A 363 -4.14 -12.77 25.30
CA GLN A 363 -3.23 -12.92 26.44
C GLN A 363 -1.89 -12.21 26.23
N VAL A 364 -1.34 -12.26 25.00
CA VAL A 364 -0.14 -11.49 24.63
C VAL A 364 -0.41 -9.99 24.79
N ARG A 365 -1.51 -9.47 24.22
CA ARG A 365 -1.85 -8.04 24.33
C ARG A 365 -2.07 -7.60 25.77
N GLN A 366 -2.78 -8.39 26.58
CA GLN A 366 -2.99 -8.09 28.00
C GLN A 366 -1.67 -8.04 28.77
N THR A 367 -0.77 -8.99 28.51
CA THR A 367 0.55 -9.03 29.17
C THR A 367 1.39 -7.82 28.80
N LEU A 368 1.37 -7.41 27.52
CA LEU A 368 2.09 -6.22 27.04
C LEU A 368 1.48 -4.92 27.56
N ALA A 369 0.15 -4.82 27.66
CA ALA A 369 -0.53 -3.64 28.20
C ALA A 369 -0.21 -3.44 29.69
N ASN A 370 -0.31 -4.52 30.49
CA ASN A 370 0.09 -4.48 31.90
C ASN A 370 1.57 -4.11 32.06
N TYR A 371 2.43 -4.56 31.14
CA TYR A 371 3.84 -4.18 31.15
C TYR A 371 4.06 -2.69 30.91
N GLU A 372 3.34 -2.06 29.96
CA GLU A 372 3.42 -0.61 29.75
C GLU A 372 3.01 0.18 31.00
N GLU A 373 1.95 -0.23 31.71
CA GLU A 373 1.56 0.40 32.98
C GLU A 373 2.66 0.29 34.06
N LEU A 374 3.37 -0.84 34.09
CA LEU A 374 4.45 -1.08 35.04
C LEU A 374 5.76 -0.36 34.66
N LYS A 375 5.97 0.05 33.40
CA LYS A 375 7.22 0.71 32.96
C LYS A 375 7.50 2.00 33.71
N ASP A 376 6.48 2.83 33.97
CA ASP A 376 6.64 4.09 34.68
C ASP A 376 7.01 3.86 36.15
N ILE A 377 6.38 2.88 36.79
CA ILE A 377 6.69 2.48 38.17
C ILE A 377 8.13 1.95 38.24
N MET A 378 8.52 1.09 37.30
CA MET A 378 9.89 0.55 37.22
C MET A 378 10.94 1.65 37.02
N ALA A 379 10.65 2.66 36.22
CA ALA A 379 11.55 3.79 35.99
C ALA A 379 11.75 4.65 37.25
N MET A 380 10.72 4.76 38.10
CA MET A 380 10.77 5.55 39.34
C MET A 380 11.33 4.79 40.55
N LEU A 381 10.90 3.55 40.76
CA LEU A 381 11.18 2.76 41.99
C LEU A 381 12.19 1.63 41.76
N GLY A 382 12.42 1.23 40.51
CA GLY A 382 13.23 0.06 40.17
C GLY A 382 12.44 -1.24 40.13
N LEU A 383 12.98 -2.24 39.43
CA LEU A 383 12.32 -3.55 39.23
C LEU A 383 12.16 -4.33 40.56
N GLU A 384 13.03 -4.07 41.54
CA GLU A 384 13.03 -4.73 42.84
C GLU A 384 11.86 -4.29 43.74
N GLU A 385 11.22 -3.16 43.47
CA GLU A 385 10.08 -2.71 44.27
C GLU A 385 8.74 -3.31 43.81
N LEU A 386 8.75 -4.01 42.68
CA LEU A 386 7.56 -4.69 42.16
C LEU A 386 7.23 -5.97 42.93
N SER A 387 5.93 -6.28 43.01
CA SER A 387 5.45 -7.55 43.57
C SER A 387 5.97 -8.74 42.74
N GLN A 388 6.03 -9.94 43.32
CA GLN A 388 6.50 -11.12 42.60
C GLN A 388 5.66 -11.42 41.33
N ASN A 389 4.36 -11.12 41.36
CA ASN A 389 3.48 -11.28 40.21
C ASN A 389 3.80 -10.26 39.11
N ASP A 390 3.99 -8.99 39.47
CA ASP A 390 4.32 -7.93 38.52
C ASP A 390 5.67 -8.19 37.87
N ARG A 391 6.66 -8.65 38.64
CA ARG A 391 7.95 -9.08 38.08
C ARG A 391 7.80 -10.21 37.08
N ARG A 392 6.89 -11.18 37.31
CA ARG A 392 6.59 -12.25 36.33
C ARG A 392 5.96 -11.67 35.06
N ILE A 393 5.03 -10.73 35.17
CA ILE A 393 4.41 -10.06 34.01
C ILE A 393 5.48 -9.34 33.18
N VAL A 394 6.33 -8.54 33.82
CA VAL A 394 7.45 -7.84 33.17
C VAL A 394 8.37 -8.84 32.46
N ASN A 395 8.73 -9.93 33.13
CA ASN A 395 9.59 -10.97 32.58
C ASN A 395 8.97 -11.69 31.38
N ARG A 396 7.67 -11.95 31.38
CA ARG A 396 6.94 -12.52 30.22
C ARG A 396 6.87 -11.53 29.08
N ALA A 397 6.49 -10.28 29.36
CA ALA A 397 6.37 -9.23 28.36
C ALA A 397 7.68 -8.98 27.61
N ARG A 398 8.80 -8.83 28.35
CA ARG A 398 10.13 -8.63 27.77
C ARG A 398 10.61 -9.79 26.90
N ARG A 399 10.14 -11.01 27.18
CA ARG A 399 10.40 -12.20 26.37
C ARG A 399 9.52 -12.24 25.12
N LEU A 400 8.23 -11.92 25.25
CA LEU A 400 7.31 -11.80 24.11
C LEU A 400 7.77 -10.72 23.13
N GLU A 401 8.17 -9.54 23.61
CA GLU A 401 8.67 -8.46 22.74
C GLU A 401 9.89 -8.89 21.90
N ARG A 402 10.78 -9.69 22.49
CA ARG A 402 11.94 -10.25 21.80
C ARG A 402 11.55 -11.38 20.88
N PHE A 403 10.70 -12.29 21.32
CA PHE A 403 10.26 -13.41 20.49
C PHE A 403 9.51 -12.95 19.24
N LEU A 404 8.78 -11.84 19.30
CA LEU A 404 8.08 -11.27 18.14
C LEU A 404 9.00 -10.54 17.14
N THR A 405 10.30 -10.39 17.47
CA THR A 405 11.32 -10.02 16.47
C THR A 405 11.66 -11.20 15.57
N GLN A 406 12.14 -10.90 14.36
CA GLN A 406 12.40 -11.92 13.35
C GLN A 406 13.49 -11.44 12.39
N PRO A 407 14.49 -12.28 12.06
CA PRO A 407 15.44 -11.99 10.99
C PRO A 407 14.76 -12.15 9.63
N PHE A 408 14.91 -11.13 8.79
CA PHE A 408 14.30 -11.05 7.46
C PHE A 408 15.28 -11.43 6.35
N PHE A 409 14.81 -12.15 5.33
CA PHE A 409 15.59 -12.51 4.15
C PHE A 409 16.12 -11.28 3.40
N SER A 410 15.29 -10.25 3.32
CA SER A 410 15.62 -8.95 2.72
C SER A 410 16.80 -8.23 3.41
N THR A 411 17.14 -8.61 4.64
CA THR A 411 18.19 -7.95 5.43
C THR A 411 19.41 -8.81 5.74
N GLU A 412 19.50 -10.02 5.20
CA GLU A 412 20.61 -10.95 5.48
C GLU A 412 21.97 -10.33 5.19
N GLN A 413 22.09 -9.59 4.09
CA GLN A 413 23.35 -8.95 3.67
C GLN A 413 23.82 -7.87 4.64
N PHE A 414 22.89 -7.19 5.34
CA PHE A 414 23.21 -6.12 6.28
C PHE A 414 23.40 -6.63 7.70
N THR A 415 22.64 -7.64 8.10
CA THR A 415 22.63 -8.16 9.48
C THR A 415 23.56 -9.35 9.69
N GLY A 416 23.91 -10.08 8.62
CA GLY A 416 24.65 -11.34 8.68
C GLY A 416 23.87 -12.50 9.30
N LEU A 417 22.59 -12.31 9.62
CA LEU A 417 21.70 -13.32 10.17
C LEU A 417 20.87 -13.92 9.03
N ALA A 418 20.79 -15.24 8.98
CA ALA A 418 19.92 -15.92 8.02
C ALA A 418 18.44 -15.61 8.32
N GLY A 419 17.71 -15.22 7.29
CA GLY A 419 16.29 -14.95 7.30
C GLY A 419 15.50 -16.19 7.68
N LYS A 420 14.35 -15.95 8.32
CA LYS A 420 13.49 -17.02 8.84
C LYS A 420 12.06 -16.74 8.44
N LEU A 421 11.47 -17.68 7.72
CA LEU A 421 10.02 -17.74 7.53
C LEU A 421 9.43 -18.56 8.68
N VAL A 422 8.40 -18.03 9.36
CA VAL A 422 7.78 -18.69 10.51
C VAL A 422 6.33 -18.99 10.22
N GLU A 423 5.93 -20.26 10.30
CA GLU A 423 4.53 -20.65 10.16
C GLU A 423 3.69 -20.15 11.35
N LEU A 424 2.42 -19.85 11.10
CA LEU A 424 1.50 -19.34 12.13
C LEU A 424 1.45 -20.25 13.37
N GLU A 425 1.39 -21.56 13.17
CA GLU A 425 1.33 -22.52 14.28
C GLU A 425 2.58 -22.49 15.16
N ASP A 426 3.76 -22.33 14.58
CA ASP A 426 5.02 -22.20 15.32
C ASP A 426 5.08 -20.87 16.09
N ALA A 427 4.52 -19.80 15.51
CA ALA A 427 4.43 -18.49 16.16
C ALA A 427 3.47 -18.52 17.36
N LEU A 428 2.30 -19.15 17.20
CA LEU A 428 1.31 -19.31 18.27
C LEU A 428 1.83 -20.19 19.39
N GLU A 429 2.47 -21.30 19.06
CA GLU A 429 3.08 -22.20 20.03
C GLU A 429 4.17 -21.50 20.85
N GLY A 430 5.04 -20.71 20.20
CA GLY A 430 6.05 -19.93 20.90
C GLY A 430 5.45 -18.91 21.87
N CYS A 431 4.38 -18.21 21.46
CA CYS A 431 3.68 -17.28 22.33
C CYS A 431 3.02 -17.99 23.53
N ASP A 432 2.33 -19.11 23.31
CA ASP A 432 1.65 -19.88 24.37
C ASP A 432 2.65 -20.41 25.41
N ARG A 433 3.76 -21.00 24.96
CA ARG A 433 4.81 -21.52 25.85
C ARG A 433 5.50 -20.41 26.67
N ILE A 434 5.71 -19.23 26.09
CA ILE A 434 6.23 -18.06 26.83
C ILE A 434 5.21 -17.58 27.86
N LEU A 435 3.91 -17.54 27.52
CA LEU A 435 2.84 -17.16 28.44
C LEU A 435 2.72 -18.15 29.62
N ASN A 436 3.04 -19.42 29.39
CA ASN A 436 3.07 -20.50 30.38
C ASN A 436 4.39 -20.57 31.20
N ASP A 437 5.27 -19.58 31.11
CA ASP A 437 6.55 -19.49 31.83
C ASP A 437 7.59 -20.59 31.52
N GLU A 438 7.45 -21.37 30.44
CA GLU A 438 8.42 -22.43 30.11
C GLU A 438 9.85 -21.91 29.88
N PHE A 439 9.97 -20.63 29.53
CA PHE A 439 11.23 -19.94 29.24
C PHE A 439 11.69 -18.99 30.36
N SER A 440 11.16 -19.12 31.59
CA SER A 440 11.49 -18.26 32.74
C SER A 440 12.98 -18.26 33.08
N ASP A 441 13.66 -19.40 32.90
CA ASP A 441 15.07 -19.59 33.22
C ASP A 441 16.00 -19.20 32.07
N TYR A 442 15.44 -18.92 30.88
CA TYR A 442 16.23 -18.52 29.73
C TYR A 442 16.58 -17.03 29.83
N PRO A 443 17.79 -16.62 29.41
CA PRO A 443 18.12 -15.21 29.29
C PRO A 443 17.25 -14.57 28.21
N GLU A 444 16.80 -13.33 28.41
CA GLU A 444 15.91 -12.63 27.46
C GLU A 444 16.49 -12.59 26.03
N LYS A 445 17.82 -12.48 25.90
CA LYS A 445 18.54 -12.48 24.62
C LYS A 445 18.39 -13.78 23.82
N ALA A 446 18.10 -14.91 24.46
CA ALA A 446 17.90 -16.18 23.76
C ALA A 446 16.66 -16.19 22.85
N LEU A 447 15.71 -15.28 23.08
CA LEU A 447 14.49 -15.13 22.30
C LEU A 447 14.57 -14.00 21.26
N TYR A 448 15.72 -13.33 21.16
CA TYR A 448 15.88 -12.17 20.27
C TYR A 448 16.34 -12.62 18.87
N THR A 449 15.64 -12.14 17.85
CA THR A 449 15.93 -12.38 16.42
C THR A 449 16.08 -13.88 16.07
N ILE A 450 15.18 -14.70 16.60
CA ILE A 450 15.07 -16.13 16.26
C ILE A 450 13.88 -16.39 15.34
N GLY A 451 13.84 -17.55 14.68
CA GLY A 451 12.66 -18.02 13.95
C GLY A 451 11.66 -18.66 14.92
N LYS A 452 11.69 -20.00 15.00
CA LYS A 452 10.84 -20.81 15.89
C LYS A 452 11.32 -20.74 17.34
N ILE A 453 10.43 -21.01 18.28
CA ILE A 453 10.74 -20.99 19.71
C ILE A 453 11.82 -22.01 20.11
N ASP A 454 11.90 -23.14 19.40
CA ASP A 454 12.88 -24.21 19.68
C ASP A 454 14.32 -23.82 19.33
N GLU A 455 14.54 -22.72 18.62
CA GLU A 455 15.88 -22.16 18.38
C GLU A 455 16.47 -21.50 19.64
N ALA A 456 15.64 -21.22 20.65
CA ALA A 456 16.08 -20.63 21.91
C ALA A 456 16.96 -21.60 22.69
N LYS A 457 18.20 -21.20 23.01
CA LYS A 457 19.15 -22.00 23.78
C LYS A 457 19.23 -21.53 25.22
N LYS A 458 19.16 -22.47 26.17
CA LYS A 458 19.64 -22.27 27.54
C LYS A 458 21.16 -22.14 27.45
N LEU A 459 21.69 -20.97 27.81
CA LEU A 459 23.15 -20.75 27.88
C LEU A 459 23.78 -21.68 28.92
#